data_AF-A0A257ACS1-F1
#
_entry.id   AF-A0A257ACS1-F1
#
_cell.length_a   1.000
_cell.length_b   1.000
_cell.length_c   1.000
_cell.angle_alpha   90.00
_cell.angle_beta   90.00
_cell.angle_gamma   90.00
#
_symmetry.space_group_name_H-M   'P 1'
#
loop_
_entity.id
_entity.type
_entity.pdbx_description
1 polymer ?
#
loop_
_entity_poly.entity_id
_entity_poly.type
_entity_poly.pdbx_seq_one_letter_code
_entity_poly.pdbx_strand_id
1 'polypeptide(L)'
;MEGRAMIVIIIAYFLILLAIGIYAHRKTKATPEDYFLANRNFGSIILFFTLAATNFSAFTFLGFAGKAYTDGMGQYGIMALGTSFMAMMFYFIGRKIWKAGKEKGYVTPGELIGKEHKSKGLQFLVTAIMSMFTIPYLAIQTIGAGYIFQMIFPSLNMEAGAIVVMAIICF
;
A
#
# COMPACT_ATOMS: atom_id res chain seq x y z
N MET A 1 -27.56 20.72 1.70
CA MET A 1 -26.32 21.47 2.05
C MET A 1 -25.15 20.53 2.37
N GLU A 2 -25.40 19.35 2.94
CA GLU A 2 -24.38 18.36 3.28
C GLU A 2 -23.55 17.86 2.08
N GLY A 3 -24.18 17.62 0.93
CA GLY A 3 -23.47 17.15 -0.28
C GLY A 3 -22.43 18.14 -0.84
N ARG A 4 -22.67 19.46 -0.72
CA ARG A 4 -21.70 20.47 -1.18
C ARG A 4 -20.46 20.51 -0.28
N ALA A 5 -20.66 20.43 1.04
CA ALA A 5 -19.54 20.39 1.98
C ALA A 5 -18.68 19.14 1.79
N MET A 6 -19.31 17.98 1.59
CA MET A 6 -18.61 16.72 1.32
C MET A 6 -17.71 16.81 0.07
N ILE A 7 -18.23 17.34 -1.03
CA ILE A 7 -17.46 17.50 -2.28
C ILE A 7 -16.26 18.42 -2.07
N VAL A 8 -16.44 19.55 -1.37
CA VAL A 8 -15.35 20.49 -1.06
C VAL A 8 -14.25 19.81 -0.24
N ILE A 9 -14.61 19.03 0.78
CA ILE A 9 -13.65 18.30 1.63
C ILE A 9 -12.85 17.30 0.79
N ILE A 10 -13.50 16.56 -0.12
CA ILE A 10 -12.85 15.55 -0.95
C ILE A 10 -11.89 16.20 -1.96
N ILE A 11 -12.32 17.27 -2.62
CA ILE A 11 -11.46 18.00 -3.56
C ILE A 11 -10.24 18.57 -2.80
N ALA A 12 -10.46 19.18 -1.64
CA ALA A 12 -9.38 19.69 -0.81
C ALA A 12 -8.41 18.57 -0.38
N TYR A 13 -8.93 17.40 0.01
CA TYR A 13 -8.13 16.23 0.34
C TYR A 13 -7.24 15.77 -0.83
N PHE A 14 -7.80 15.62 -2.03
CA PHE A 14 -7.02 15.24 -3.21
C PHE A 14 -5.98 16.29 -3.60
N LEU A 15 -6.30 17.58 -3.49
CA LEU A 15 -5.35 18.66 -3.76
C LEU A 15 -4.19 18.65 -2.76
N ILE A 16 -4.47 18.40 -1.47
CA ILE A 16 -3.43 18.26 -0.43
C ILE A 16 -2.54 17.06 -0.75
N LEU A 17 -3.11 15.89 -1.08
CA LEU A 17 -2.33 14.71 -1.45
C LEU A 17 -1.43 14.97 -2.66
N LEU A 18 -1.97 15.58 -3.71
CA LEU A 18 -1.21 15.91 -4.92
C LEU A 18 -0.09 16.92 -4.60
N ALA A 19 -0.35 17.94 -3.77
CA ALA A 19 0.67 18.89 -3.35
C ALA A 19 1.80 18.22 -2.55
N ILE A 20 1.46 17.28 -1.66
CA ILE A 20 2.45 16.49 -0.92
C ILE A 20 3.26 15.61 -1.87
N GLY A 21 2.61 14.93 -2.82
CA GLY A 21 3.26 14.09 -3.84
C GLY A 21 4.27 14.89 -4.67
N ILE A 22 3.85 16.03 -5.22
CA ILE A 22 4.72 16.93 -6.00
C ILE A 22 5.88 17.46 -5.15
N TYR A 23 5.61 17.85 -3.90
CA TYR A 23 6.66 18.32 -2.99
C TYR A 23 7.68 17.22 -2.69
N ALA A 24 7.22 16.01 -2.41
CA ALA A 24 8.08 14.85 -2.17
C ALA A 24 8.88 14.49 -3.42
N HIS A 25 8.26 14.40 -4.58
CA HIS A 25 8.91 14.12 -5.86
C HIS A 25 10.06 15.10 -6.15
N ARG A 26 9.88 16.39 -5.86
CA ARG A 26 10.92 17.41 -6.01
C ARG A 26 12.08 17.29 -5.03
N LYS A 27 11.88 16.62 -3.90
CA LYS A 27 12.89 16.41 -2.85
C LYS A 27 13.61 15.07 -2.98
N THR A 28 12.99 14.09 -3.61
CA THR A 28 13.55 12.74 -3.82
C THR A 28 14.59 12.76 -4.94
N LYS A 29 15.75 12.18 -4.67
CA LYS A 29 16.82 11.92 -5.64
C LYS A 29 16.48 10.67 -6.45
N ALA A 30 17.00 10.59 -7.67
CA ALA A 30 16.82 9.46 -8.57
C ALA A 30 17.69 8.23 -8.21
N THR A 31 17.92 7.96 -6.92
CA THR A 31 18.63 6.74 -6.48
C THR A 31 17.63 5.73 -5.89
N PRO A 32 17.81 4.41 -6.12
CA PRO A 32 16.91 3.40 -5.55
C PRO A 32 16.84 3.44 -4.02
N GLU A 33 17.96 3.74 -3.36
CA GLU A 33 18.03 3.84 -1.89
C GLU A 33 17.21 5.03 -1.36
N ASP A 34 17.22 6.16 -2.05
CA ASP A 34 16.42 7.32 -1.66
C ASP A 34 14.93 7.11 -1.99
N TYR A 35 14.64 6.62 -3.20
CA TYR A 35 13.28 6.43 -3.66
C TYR A 35 12.53 5.31 -2.92
N PHE A 36 13.14 4.13 -2.75
CA PHE A 36 12.46 2.98 -2.15
C PHE A 36 12.62 2.90 -0.63
N LEU A 37 13.70 3.47 -0.07
CA LEU A 37 14.02 3.31 1.35
C LEU A 37 14.10 4.64 2.10
N ALA A 38 13.90 5.79 1.44
CA ALA A 38 14.05 7.11 2.03
C ALA A 38 15.41 7.27 2.75
N ASN A 39 16.48 6.76 2.14
CA ASN A 39 17.83 6.64 2.73
C ASN A 39 17.86 5.96 4.11
N ARG A 40 16.90 5.08 4.39
CA ARG A 40 16.71 4.40 5.68
C ARG A 40 16.56 5.37 6.86
N ASN A 41 16.04 6.58 6.60
CA ASN A 41 15.95 7.64 7.59
C ASN A 41 14.59 7.71 8.32
N PHE A 42 13.63 6.84 7.96
CA PHE A 42 12.35 6.81 8.65
C PHE A 42 12.52 6.26 10.08
N GLY A 43 12.21 7.09 11.06
CA GLY A 43 12.11 6.67 12.46
C GLY A 43 10.89 5.78 12.71
N SER A 44 10.83 5.16 13.90
CA SER A 44 9.80 4.18 14.25
C SER A 44 8.36 4.68 14.12
N ILE A 45 8.12 5.96 14.41
CA ILE A 45 6.78 6.57 14.33
C ILE A 45 6.31 6.65 12.86
N ILE A 46 7.18 7.14 11.97
CA ILE A 46 6.87 7.26 10.54
C ILE A 46 6.64 5.86 9.97
N LEU A 47 7.53 4.90 10.28
CA LEU A 47 7.39 3.51 9.86
C LEU A 47 6.07 2.89 10.34
N PHE A 48 5.65 3.15 11.59
CA PHE A 48 4.38 2.66 12.11
C PHE A 48 3.19 3.18 11.29
N PHE A 49 3.12 4.48 11.01
CA PHE A 49 2.04 5.05 10.21
C PHE A 49 2.08 4.57 8.76
N THR A 50 3.25 4.38 8.15
CA THR A 50 3.38 3.81 6.81
C THR A 50 2.86 2.37 6.77
N LEU A 51 3.20 1.55 7.77
CA LEU A 51 2.71 0.17 7.85
C LEU A 51 1.20 0.11 8.09
N ALA A 52 0.68 0.98 8.97
CA ALA A 52 -0.76 1.09 9.22
C ALA A 52 -1.51 1.51 7.95
N ALA A 53 -1.04 2.56 7.26
CA ALA A 53 -1.62 3.02 5.99
C ALA A 53 -1.59 1.93 4.91
N THR A 54 -0.51 1.14 4.85
CA THR A 54 -0.42 -0.02 3.93
C THR A 54 -1.45 -1.10 4.25
N ASN A 55 -1.74 -1.32 5.53
CA ASN A 55 -2.69 -2.34 5.96
C ASN A 55 -4.16 -1.94 5.75
N PHE A 56 -4.47 -0.63 5.84
CA PHE A 56 -5.81 -0.12 5.57
C PHE A 56 -6.01 0.12 4.07
N SER A 57 -6.72 -0.80 3.43
CA SER A 57 -6.87 -0.87 1.98
C SER A 57 -8.33 -1.03 1.56
N ALA A 58 -8.62 -1.02 0.26
CA ALA A 58 -9.96 -1.32 -0.26
C ALA A 58 -10.43 -2.71 0.20
N PHE A 59 -9.51 -3.66 0.36
CA PHE A 59 -9.81 -4.95 0.97
C PHE A 59 -10.39 -4.79 2.38
N THR A 60 -9.83 -3.93 3.22
CA THR A 60 -10.30 -3.76 4.61
C THR A 60 -11.70 -3.14 4.66
N PHE A 61 -11.95 -2.11 3.85
CA PHE A 61 -13.22 -1.38 3.90
C PHE A 61 -14.35 -2.01 3.09
N LEU A 62 -14.05 -2.64 1.95
CA LEU A 62 -15.08 -3.22 1.09
C LEU A 62 -15.12 -4.75 1.24
N GLY A 63 -13.96 -5.41 1.23
CA GLY A 63 -13.87 -6.86 1.30
C GLY A 63 -14.20 -7.41 2.69
N PHE A 64 -13.39 -7.06 3.69
CA PHE A 64 -13.56 -7.52 5.06
C PHE A 64 -14.89 -7.03 5.67
N ALA A 65 -15.21 -5.73 5.56
CA ALA A 65 -16.46 -5.22 6.10
C ALA A 65 -17.69 -5.85 5.42
N GLY A 66 -17.65 -6.03 4.08
CA GLY A 66 -18.71 -6.70 3.35
C GLY A 66 -18.88 -8.17 3.78
N LYS A 67 -17.77 -8.89 3.96
CA LYS A 67 -17.81 -10.28 4.43
C LYS A 67 -18.25 -10.39 5.89
N ALA A 68 -17.89 -9.43 6.75
CA ALA A 68 -18.37 -9.38 8.12
C ALA A 68 -19.88 -9.07 8.19
N TYR A 69 -20.40 -8.29 7.23
CA TYR A 69 -21.83 -8.03 7.11
C TYR A 69 -22.62 -9.29 6.73
N THR A 70 -22.10 -10.13 5.83
CA THR A 70 -22.79 -11.37 5.40
C THR A 70 -22.55 -12.56 6.33
N ASP A 71 -21.31 -12.76 6.79
CA ASP A 71 -20.85 -13.96 7.51
C ASP A 71 -20.76 -13.73 9.02
N GLY A 72 -21.02 -12.51 9.49
CA GLY A 72 -21.04 -12.12 10.90
C GLY A 72 -19.68 -11.88 11.54
N MET A 73 -19.68 -11.76 12.86
CA MET A 73 -18.52 -11.32 13.66
C MET A 73 -17.34 -12.30 13.65
N GLY A 74 -17.52 -13.55 13.18
CA GLY A 74 -16.44 -14.53 13.06
C GLY A 74 -15.29 -14.05 12.15
N GLN A 75 -15.58 -13.16 11.19
CA GLN A 75 -14.56 -12.57 10.33
C GLN A 75 -13.52 -11.74 11.11
N TYR A 76 -13.92 -11.09 12.21
CA TYR A 76 -12.98 -10.31 13.03
C TYR A 76 -11.91 -11.20 13.66
N GLY A 77 -12.25 -12.44 14.03
CA GLY A 77 -11.27 -13.42 14.53
C GLY A 77 -10.21 -13.74 13.48
N ILE A 78 -10.61 -13.94 12.22
CA ILE A 78 -9.69 -14.20 11.10
C ILE A 78 -8.77 -13.00 10.87
N MET A 79 -9.33 -11.78 10.87
CA MET A 79 -8.57 -10.54 10.70
C MET A 79 -7.58 -10.30 11.85
N ALA A 80 -8.01 -10.54 13.10
CA ALA A 80 -7.19 -10.42 14.29
C ALA A 80 -6.04 -11.43 14.29
N LEU A 81 -6.30 -12.68 13.89
CA LEU A 81 -5.24 -13.68 13.75
C LEU A 81 -4.24 -13.28 12.67
N GLY A 82 -4.70 -12.90 11.47
CA GLY A 82 -3.82 -12.49 10.38
C GLY A 82 -2.90 -11.32 10.75
N THR A 83 -3.47 -10.27 11.36
CA THR A 83 -2.71 -9.10 11.81
C THR A 83 -1.75 -9.41 12.98
N SER A 84 -2.14 -10.30 13.89
CA SER A 84 -1.26 -10.76 14.98
C SER A 84 -0.06 -11.55 14.44
N PHE A 85 -0.29 -12.45 13.49
CA PHE A 85 0.78 -13.17 12.82
C PHE A 85 1.72 -12.24 12.06
N MET A 86 1.18 -11.23 11.37
CA MET A 86 1.99 -10.19 10.72
C MET A 86 2.90 -9.48 11.73
N ALA A 87 2.37 -9.05 12.87
CA ALA A 87 3.16 -8.39 13.92
C ALA A 87 4.29 -9.30 14.45
N MET A 88 3.99 -10.59 14.69
CA MET A 88 5.00 -11.58 15.09
C MET A 88 6.09 -11.73 14.01
N MET A 89 5.71 -11.88 12.74
CA MET A 89 6.68 -12.01 11.63
C MET A 89 7.55 -10.75 11.49
N PHE A 90 7.00 -9.56 11.73
CA PHE A 90 7.76 -8.33 11.73
C PHE A 90 8.85 -8.32 12.82
N TYR A 91 8.52 -8.85 14.00
CA TYR A 91 9.46 -9.00 15.10
C TYR A 91 10.56 -10.04 14.82
N PHE A 92 10.16 -11.25 14.41
CA PHE A 92 11.10 -12.39 14.27
C PHE A 92 11.92 -12.36 12.97
N ILE A 93 11.28 -11.98 11.87
CA ILE A 93 11.87 -12.00 10.52
C ILE A 93 12.21 -10.59 10.07
N GLY A 94 11.29 -9.63 10.26
CA GLY A 94 11.46 -8.24 9.81
C GLY A 94 12.73 -7.58 10.34
N ARG A 95 13.08 -7.78 11.62
CA ARG A 95 14.35 -7.28 12.18
C ARG A 95 15.58 -7.83 11.48
N LYS A 96 15.58 -9.13 11.14
CA LYS A 96 16.70 -9.79 10.46
C LYS A 96 16.83 -9.27 9.03
N ILE A 97 15.71 -9.14 8.33
CA ILE A 97 15.64 -8.54 6.99
C ILE A 97 16.16 -7.10 7.00
N TRP A 98 15.70 -6.28 7.96
CA TRP A 98 16.13 -4.89 8.08
C TRP A 98 17.64 -4.77 8.32
N LYS A 99 18.19 -5.59 9.23
CA LYS A 99 19.63 -5.63 9.50
C LYS A 99 20.42 -6.06 8.27
N ALA A 100 20.02 -7.15 7.61
CA ALA A 100 20.67 -7.63 6.39
C ALA A 100 20.61 -6.60 5.25
N GLY A 101 19.47 -5.93 5.08
CA GLY A 101 19.33 -4.84 4.11
C GLY A 101 20.28 -3.68 4.40
N LYS A 102 20.45 -3.30 5.67
CA LYS A 102 21.35 -2.21 6.08
C LYS A 102 22.83 -2.57 5.91
N GLU A 103 23.21 -3.81 6.21
CA GLU A 103 24.60 -4.27 6.12
C GLU A 103 25.05 -4.57 4.69
N LYS A 104 24.15 -5.15 3.88
CA LYS A 104 24.48 -5.68 2.54
C LYS A 104 23.88 -4.86 1.39
N GLY A 105 23.14 -3.80 1.69
CA GLY A 105 22.58 -2.88 0.71
C GLY A 105 21.43 -3.47 -0.13
N TYR A 106 20.68 -4.44 0.42
CA TYR A 106 19.52 -4.98 -0.28
C TYR A 106 18.36 -3.99 -0.28
N VAL A 107 17.71 -3.86 -1.44
CA VAL A 107 16.57 -2.97 -1.67
C VAL A 107 15.27 -3.77 -1.87
N THR A 108 15.34 -4.93 -2.52
CA THR A 108 14.14 -5.77 -2.80
C THR A 108 14.19 -7.12 -2.10
N PRO A 109 13.04 -7.74 -1.76
CA PRO A 109 13.02 -9.08 -1.20
C PRO A 109 13.59 -10.15 -2.15
N GLY A 110 13.35 -10.00 -3.46
CA GLY A 110 13.93 -10.89 -4.47
C GLY A 110 15.46 -10.82 -4.47
N GLU A 111 16.03 -9.62 -4.40
CA GLU A 111 17.47 -9.41 -4.27
C GLU A 111 18.02 -10.01 -2.97
N LEU A 112 17.34 -9.80 -1.84
CA LEU A 112 17.73 -10.37 -0.55
C LEU A 112 17.82 -11.90 -0.63
N ILE A 113 16.76 -12.56 -1.09
CA ILE A 113 16.74 -14.03 -1.18
C ILE A 113 17.77 -14.52 -2.21
N GLY A 114 17.84 -13.87 -3.37
CA GLY A 114 18.77 -14.21 -4.43
C GLY A 114 20.24 -14.15 -4.01
N LYS A 115 20.63 -13.07 -3.33
CA LYS A 115 22.02 -12.84 -2.91
C LYS A 115 22.41 -13.68 -1.69
N GLU A 116 21.52 -13.88 -0.71
CA GLU A 116 21.78 -14.78 0.42
C GLU A 116 21.99 -16.24 -0.02
N HIS A 117 21.23 -16.69 -1.03
CA HIS A 117 21.35 -18.06 -1.56
C HIS A 117 22.28 -18.18 -2.78
N LYS A 118 22.93 -17.08 -3.20
CA LYS A 118 23.79 -17.01 -4.40
C LYS A 118 23.13 -17.58 -5.66
N SER A 119 21.81 -17.41 -5.81
CA SER A 119 21.01 -17.98 -6.89
C SER A 119 20.21 -16.92 -7.64
N LYS A 120 20.62 -16.65 -8.89
CA LYS A 120 19.89 -15.76 -9.81
C LYS A 120 18.52 -16.32 -10.19
N GLY A 121 18.38 -17.65 -10.28
CA GLY A 121 17.09 -18.28 -10.55
C GLY A 121 16.09 -18.03 -9.43
N LEU A 122 16.53 -18.13 -8.17
CA LEU A 122 15.69 -17.84 -7.02
C LEU A 122 15.33 -16.35 -6.91
N GLN A 123 16.28 -15.47 -7.22
CA GLN A 123 16.03 -14.02 -7.32
C GLN A 123 14.90 -13.72 -8.32
N PHE A 124 15.01 -14.29 -9.53
CA PHE A 124 14.03 -14.10 -10.58
C PHE A 124 12.66 -14.66 -10.18
N LEU A 125 12.63 -15.88 -9.64
CA LEU A 125 11.40 -16.54 -9.21
C LEU A 125 10.65 -15.70 -8.15
N VAL A 126 11.34 -15.25 -7.11
CA VAL A 126 10.72 -14.44 -6.05
C VAL A 126 10.23 -13.11 -6.62
N THR A 127 11.05 -12.43 -7.43
CA THR A 127 10.68 -11.14 -8.04
C THR A 127 9.48 -11.29 -8.98
N ALA A 128 9.43 -12.36 -9.76
CA ALA A 128 8.33 -12.65 -10.69
C ALA A 128 7.03 -12.95 -9.94
N ILE A 129 7.07 -13.79 -8.90
CA ILE A 129 5.90 -14.08 -8.07
C ILE A 129 5.40 -12.80 -7.42
N MET A 130 6.27 -12.03 -6.75
CA MET A 130 5.85 -10.79 -6.09
C MET A 130 5.24 -9.79 -7.07
N SER A 131 5.87 -9.60 -8.24
CA SER A 131 5.34 -8.70 -9.28
C SER A 131 3.99 -9.19 -9.80
N MET A 132 3.85 -10.49 -10.05
CA MET A 132 2.61 -11.10 -10.55
C MET A 132 1.45 -10.90 -9.57
N PHE A 133 1.66 -11.13 -8.27
CA PHE A 133 0.61 -10.95 -7.26
C PHE A 133 0.34 -9.48 -6.90
N THR A 134 1.26 -8.57 -7.22
CA THR A 134 1.04 -7.13 -7.04
C THR A 134 -0.02 -6.60 -8.01
N ILE A 135 -0.07 -7.11 -9.25
CA ILE A 135 -1.02 -6.66 -10.27
C ILE A 135 -2.49 -6.84 -9.84
N PRO A 136 -2.98 -8.03 -9.44
CA PRO A 136 -4.35 -8.19 -8.99
C PRO A 136 -4.64 -7.44 -7.70
N TYR A 137 -3.64 -7.29 -6.82
CA TYR A 137 -3.79 -6.47 -5.61
C TYR A 137 -4.05 -5.00 -5.97
N LEU A 138 -3.26 -4.41 -6.87
CA LEU A 138 -3.47 -3.05 -7.36
C LEU A 138 -4.84 -2.89 -8.05
N ALA A 139 -5.28 -3.89 -8.81
CA ALA A 139 -6.59 -3.86 -9.46
C ALA A 139 -7.74 -3.73 -8.44
N ILE A 140 -7.68 -4.46 -7.33
CA ILE A 140 -8.69 -4.37 -6.24
C ILE A 140 -8.72 -2.96 -5.63
N GLN A 141 -7.55 -2.34 -5.46
CA GLN A 141 -7.45 -0.99 -4.90
C GLN A 141 -8.12 0.04 -5.82
N THR A 142 -7.85 -0.03 -7.12
CA THR A 142 -8.43 0.86 -8.14
C THR A 142 -9.95 0.65 -8.27
N ILE A 143 -10.40 -0.60 -8.25
CA ILE A 143 -11.83 -0.96 -8.23
C ILE A 143 -12.51 -0.35 -6.99
N GLY A 144 -11.92 -0.53 -5.82
CA GLY A 144 -12.48 0.02 -4.58
C GLY A 144 -12.56 1.54 -4.57
N ALA A 145 -11.53 2.21 -5.09
CA ALA A 145 -11.56 3.66 -5.29
C ALA A 145 -12.68 4.10 -6.23
N GLY A 146 -12.86 3.41 -7.36
CA GLY A 146 -13.95 3.67 -8.30
C GLY A 146 -15.34 3.51 -7.68
N TYR A 147 -15.56 2.45 -6.88
CA TYR A 147 -16.82 2.23 -6.17
C TYR A 147 -17.14 3.37 -5.20
N ILE A 148 -16.17 3.76 -4.38
CA ILE A 148 -16.35 4.87 -3.42
C ILE A 148 -16.62 6.16 -4.19
N PHE A 149 -15.90 6.42 -5.27
CA PHE A 149 -16.10 7.62 -6.09
C PHE A 149 -17.51 7.68 -6.68
N GLN A 150 -18.02 6.56 -7.22
CA GLN A 150 -19.38 6.49 -7.77
C GLN A 150 -20.46 6.68 -6.69
N MET A 151 -20.25 6.17 -5.47
CA MET A 151 -21.17 6.43 -4.35
C MET A 151 -21.28 7.91 -4.01
N ILE A 152 -20.18 8.65 -4.15
CA ILE A 152 -20.09 10.09 -3.84
C ILE A 152 -20.62 10.94 -5.00
N PHE A 153 -20.34 10.53 -6.24
CA PHE A 153 -20.79 11.18 -7.47
C PHE A 153 -21.65 10.22 -8.29
N PRO A 154 -22.94 10.02 -7.93
CA PRO A 154 -23.80 9.03 -8.60
C PRO A 154 -23.99 9.26 -10.10
N SER A 155 -23.78 10.48 -10.57
CA SER A 155 -23.85 10.86 -11.98
C SER A 155 -22.61 10.48 -12.79
N LEU A 156 -21.54 10.01 -12.16
CA LEU A 156 -20.29 9.63 -12.82
C LEU A 156 -20.11 8.10 -12.80
N ASN A 157 -19.55 7.59 -13.90
CA ASN A 157 -19.26 6.16 -14.01
C ASN A 157 -18.08 5.76 -13.11
N MET A 158 -18.13 4.53 -12.60
CA MET A 158 -17.08 3.94 -11.78
C MET A 158 -15.70 3.99 -12.45
N GLU A 159 -15.64 3.76 -13.78
CA GLU A 159 -14.40 3.81 -14.56
C GLU A 159 -13.75 5.19 -14.53
N ALA A 160 -14.55 6.25 -14.67
CA ALA A 160 -14.06 7.62 -14.60
C ALA A 160 -13.48 7.93 -13.22
N GLY A 161 -14.14 7.47 -12.15
CA GLY A 161 -13.64 7.61 -10.78
C GLY A 161 -12.33 6.86 -10.55
N ALA A 162 -12.24 5.62 -11.03
CA ALA A 162 -11.03 4.81 -10.97
C ALA A 162 -9.85 5.48 -11.69
N ILE A 163 -10.08 6.02 -12.90
CA ILE A 163 -9.05 6.73 -13.68
C ILE A 163 -8.58 7.99 -12.96
N VAL A 164 -9.50 8.80 -12.41
CA VAL A 164 -9.14 10.03 -11.68
C VAL A 164 -8.29 9.71 -10.46
N VAL A 165 -8.69 8.73 -9.65
CA VAL A 165 -7.93 8.34 -8.46
C VAL A 165 -6.56 7.76 -8.85
N MET A 166 -6.51 6.93 -9.89
CA MET A 166 -5.25 6.37 -10.37
C MET A 166 -4.31 7.44 -10.90
N ALA A 167 -4.84 8.42 -11.64
CA ALA A 167 -4.06 9.54 -12.14
C ALA A 167 -3.42 10.33 -10.99
N ILE A 168 -4.18 10.63 -9.93
CA ILE A 168 -3.68 11.35 -8.75
C ILE A 168 -2.59 10.55 -8.02
N ILE A 169 -2.74 9.23 -7.90
CA ILE A 169 -1.78 8.37 -7.18
C ILE A 169 -0.49 8.13 -7.98
N CYS A 170 -0.54 8.15 -9.31
CA CYS A 170 0.62 7.94 -10.17
C CYS A 170 1.59 9.14 -10.24
N PHE A 171 1.21 10.31 -9.73
CA PHE A 171 2.07 11.52 -9.64
C PHE A 171 2.83 11.58 -8.31
#